data_AF-A0A176WNW0-F1
#
_entry.id   AF-A0A176WNW0-F1
#
_cell.length_a   1.000
_cell.length_b   1.000
_cell.length_c   1.000
_cell.angle_alpha   90.00
_cell.angle_beta   90.00
_cell.angle_gamma   90.00
#
_symmetry.space_group_name_H-M   'P 1'
#
loop_
_entity.id
_entity.type
_entity.pdbx_description
1 polymer ?
#
loop_
_entity_poly.entity_id
_entity_poly.type
_entity_poly.pdbx_seq_one_letter_code
_entity_poly.pdbx_strand_id
1 'polypeptide(L)'
;MPRFCLRLVSAAESIQKAVYELSKAGQALDSSDFSTASAVLGCNAWIVDVKAALSTVSKSAEEQNEADSFGTALASLQTAVSAKDTEGSKSAFVASASTLEKWSSLTGFSEQIKGL
;
A
#
# COMPACT_ATOMS: atom_id res chain seq x y z
N MET A 1 11.52 9.35 27.68
CA MET A 1 11.79 9.47 26.22
C MET A 1 10.82 8.57 25.45
N PRO A 2 10.41 8.93 24.22
CA PRO A 2 8.99 9.02 23.87
C PRO A 2 8.42 7.72 23.28
N ARG A 3 7.26 7.28 23.80
CA ARG A 3 6.42 6.19 23.28
C ARG A 3 5.96 6.37 21.82
N PHE A 4 6.22 7.53 21.22
CA PHE A 4 5.92 7.83 19.81
C PHE A 4 6.85 7.09 18.84
N CYS A 5 8.13 6.90 19.18
CA CYS A 5 9.07 6.20 18.28
C CYS A 5 8.68 4.73 18.04
N LEU A 6 8.15 4.04 19.06
CA LEU A 6 7.80 2.62 18.93
C LEU A 6 6.58 2.39 18.04
N ARG A 7 5.57 3.28 18.09
CA ARG A 7 4.36 3.15 17.25
C ARG A 7 4.62 3.47 15.78
N LEU A 8 5.45 4.47 15.50
CA LEU A 8 5.83 4.82 14.13
C LEU A 8 6.68 3.71 13.48
N VAL A 9 7.62 3.12 14.22
CA VAL A 9 8.46 2.00 13.72
C VAL A 9 7.61 0.82 13.26
N SER A 10 6.65 0.36 14.06
CA SER A 10 5.82 -0.79 13.66
C SER A 10 4.93 -0.48 12.46
N ALA A 11 4.38 0.74 12.38
CA ALA A 11 3.65 1.17 11.21
C ALA A 11 4.54 1.19 9.95
N ALA A 12 5.82 1.53 10.11
CA ALA A 12 6.78 1.56 9.00
C ALA A 12 7.01 0.18 8.44
N GLU A 13 7.20 -0.80 9.32
CA GLU A 13 7.37 -2.19 8.92
C GLU A 13 6.15 -2.71 8.14
N SER A 14 4.93 -2.40 8.59
CA SER A 14 3.70 -2.80 7.90
C SER A 14 3.59 -2.16 6.51
N ILE A 15 3.87 -0.86 6.38
CA ILE A 15 3.82 -0.16 5.09
C ILE A 15 4.96 -0.62 4.18
N GLN A 16 6.14 -0.85 4.72
CA GLN A 16 7.28 -1.31 3.93
C GLN A 16 7.07 -2.74 3.42
N LYS A 17 6.45 -3.60 4.23
CA LYS A 17 5.98 -4.90 3.79
C LYS A 17 4.93 -4.75 2.68
N ALA A 18 4.00 -3.80 2.80
CA ALA A 18 3.02 -3.53 1.76
C ALA A 18 3.67 -3.07 0.44
N VAL A 19 4.67 -2.20 0.47
CA VAL A 19 5.43 -1.76 -0.72
C VAL A 19 6.16 -2.92 -1.38
N TYR A 20 6.74 -3.82 -0.58
CA TYR A 20 7.41 -5.02 -1.08
C TYR A 20 6.43 -6.00 -1.75
N GLU A 21 5.28 -6.23 -1.13
CA GLU A 21 4.23 -7.08 -1.70
C GLU A 21 3.59 -6.42 -2.94
N LEU A 22 3.38 -5.09 -2.93
CA LEU A 22 3.00 -4.34 -4.13
C LEU A 22 4.04 -4.57 -5.23
N SER A 23 5.32 -4.37 -4.97
CA SER A 23 6.37 -4.53 -5.99
C SER A 23 6.37 -5.93 -6.59
N LYS A 24 6.16 -6.98 -5.76
CA LYS A 24 5.96 -8.35 -6.26
C LYS A 24 4.72 -8.48 -7.12
N ALA A 25 3.59 -7.90 -6.70
CA ALA A 25 2.36 -7.92 -7.48
C ALA A 25 2.54 -7.18 -8.82
N GLY A 26 3.21 -6.02 -8.83
CA GLY A 26 3.54 -5.26 -10.04
C GLY A 26 4.48 -6.01 -10.98
N GLN A 27 5.50 -6.67 -10.45
CA GLN A 27 6.41 -7.50 -11.24
C GLN A 27 5.71 -8.72 -11.84
N ALA A 28 4.81 -9.36 -11.07
CA ALA A 28 3.96 -10.43 -11.57
C ALA A 28 2.98 -9.94 -12.65
N LEU A 29 2.40 -8.75 -12.49
CA LEU A 29 1.55 -8.12 -13.50
C LEU A 29 2.32 -7.81 -14.79
N ASP A 30 3.58 -7.41 -14.70
CA ASP A 30 4.42 -7.17 -15.87
C ASP A 30 4.79 -8.47 -16.60
N SER A 31 5.02 -9.55 -15.84
CA SER A 31 5.23 -10.92 -16.37
C SER A 31 3.93 -11.61 -16.86
N SER A 32 2.76 -10.94 -16.80
CA SER A 32 1.43 -11.55 -17.04
C SER A 32 1.10 -12.73 -16.10
N ASP A 33 1.77 -12.81 -14.94
CA ASP A 33 1.56 -13.81 -13.90
C ASP A 33 0.44 -13.40 -12.93
N PHE A 34 -0.79 -13.34 -13.44
CA PHE A 34 -1.97 -12.99 -12.64
C PHE A 34 -2.24 -13.98 -11.50
N SER A 35 -1.83 -15.24 -11.61
CA SER A 35 -1.91 -16.21 -10.52
C SER A 35 -1.07 -15.79 -9.31
N THR A 36 0.16 -15.34 -9.55
CA THR A 36 1.06 -14.86 -8.49
C THR A 36 0.59 -13.52 -7.94
N ALA A 37 0.21 -12.58 -8.81
CA ALA A 37 -0.32 -11.29 -8.39
C ALA A 37 -1.59 -11.46 -7.54
N SER A 38 -2.51 -12.34 -7.94
CA SER A 38 -3.72 -12.65 -7.18
C SER A 38 -3.41 -13.37 -5.88
N ALA A 39 -2.38 -14.23 -5.81
CA ALA A 39 -1.96 -14.85 -4.56
C ALA A 39 -1.39 -13.83 -3.55
N VAL A 40 -0.56 -12.90 -4.03
CA VAL A 40 0.04 -11.83 -3.23
C VAL A 40 -1.01 -10.82 -2.76
N LEU A 41 -1.81 -10.30 -3.70
CA LEU A 41 -2.88 -9.35 -3.41
C LEU A 41 -4.06 -10.01 -2.69
N GLY A 42 -4.31 -11.30 -2.89
CA GLY A 42 -5.33 -12.08 -2.21
C GLY A 42 -5.02 -12.28 -0.73
N CYS A 43 -3.78 -12.05 -0.30
CA CYS A 43 -3.41 -12.05 1.11
C CYS A 43 -3.86 -10.75 1.77
N ASN A 44 -5.11 -10.70 2.23
CA ASN A 44 -5.68 -9.51 2.89
C ASN A 44 -4.94 -9.11 4.20
N ALA A 45 -4.07 -9.98 4.73
CA ALA A 45 -3.34 -9.72 5.97
C ALA A 45 -2.51 -8.43 5.90
N TRP A 46 -1.68 -8.24 4.87
CA TRP A 46 -0.84 -7.04 4.76
C TRP A 46 -1.64 -5.79 4.37
N ILE A 47 -2.77 -5.94 3.68
CA ILE A 47 -3.69 -4.84 3.34
C ILE A 47 -4.37 -4.31 4.62
N VAL A 48 -4.79 -5.21 5.50
CA VAL A 48 -5.33 -4.83 6.82
C VAL A 48 -4.24 -4.19 7.67
N ASP A 49 -3.02 -4.75 7.67
CA ASP A 49 -1.88 -4.24 8.43
C ASP A 49 -1.50 -2.82 7.98
N VAL A 50 -1.37 -2.59 6.67
CA VAL A 50 -1.04 -1.26 6.13
C VAL A 50 -2.17 -0.27 6.38
N LYS A 51 -3.45 -0.66 6.26
CA LYS A 51 -4.58 0.23 6.58
C LYS A 51 -4.61 0.61 8.07
N ALA A 52 -4.28 -0.33 8.95
CA ALA A 52 -4.15 -0.08 10.38
C ALA A 52 -2.94 0.81 10.71
N ALA A 53 -1.81 0.59 10.03
CA ALA A 53 -0.60 1.40 10.16
C ALA A 53 -0.85 2.84 9.70
N LEU A 54 -1.40 3.00 8.48
CA LEU A 54 -1.84 4.28 7.93
C LEU A 54 -2.78 4.99 8.92
N SER A 55 -3.81 4.32 9.43
CA SER A 55 -4.75 4.92 10.40
C SER A 55 -4.11 5.26 11.75
N THR A 56 -3.05 4.57 12.14
CA THR A 56 -2.31 4.82 13.39
C THR A 56 -1.38 6.02 13.26
N VAL A 57 -0.78 6.20 12.08
CA VAL A 57 0.12 7.31 11.77
C VAL A 57 -0.68 8.56 11.40
N SER A 58 -1.75 8.42 10.62
CA SER A 58 -2.65 9.50 10.21
C SER A 58 -3.29 10.15 11.43
N LYS A 59 -2.98 11.43 11.64
CA LYS A 59 -3.57 12.22 12.73
C LYS A 59 -4.56 13.26 12.27
N SER A 60 -4.46 13.68 11.01
CA SER A 60 -5.33 14.67 10.39
C SER A 60 -6.28 14.01 9.38
N ALA A 61 -7.39 14.70 9.09
CA ALA A 61 -8.37 14.25 8.13
C ALA A 61 -7.78 14.07 6.72
N GLU A 62 -6.82 14.91 6.31
CA GLU A 62 -6.11 14.80 5.03
C GLU A 62 -5.30 13.49 4.93
N GLU A 63 -4.52 13.16 5.95
CA GLU A 63 -3.75 11.91 6.01
C GLU A 63 -4.70 10.70 6.01
N GLN A 64 -5.85 10.80 6.67
CA GLN A 64 -6.82 9.71 6.74
C GLN A 64 -7.56 9.52 5.41
N ASN A 65 -7.82 10.61 4.68
CA ASN A 65 -8.41 10.58 3.34
C ASN A 65 -7.49 9.89 2.31
N GLU A 66 -6.18 10.19 2.35
CA GLU A 66 -5.22 9.50 1.47
C GLU A 66 -5.06 8.02 1.86
N ALA A 67 -5.06 7.70 3.15
CA ALA A 67 -5.05 6.31 3.62
C ALA A 67 -6.25 5.49 3.12
N ASP A 68 -7.45 6.09 3.12
CA ASP A 68 -8.65 5.41 2.61
C ASP A 68 -8.65 5.33 1.07
N SER A 69 -8.14 6.36 0.40
CA SER A 69 -7.91 6.35 -1.05
C SER A 69 -6.95 5.24 -1.47
N PHE A 70 -5.85 5.05 -0.72
CA PHE A 70 -4.91 3.95 -0.92
C PHE A 70 -5.58 2.57 -0.77
N GLY A 71 -6.40 2.40 0.28
CA GLY A 71 -7.17 1.17 0.49
C GLY A 71 -8.17 0.88 -0.64
N THR A 72 -8.83 1.92 -1.15
CA THR A 72 -9.77 1.83 -2.28
C THR A 72 -9.05 1.50 -3.58
N ALA A 73 -7.89 2.11 -3.83
CA ALA A 73 -7.04 1.80 -4.97
C ALA A 73 -6.54 0.35 -4.92
N LEU A 74 -6.18 -0.14 -3.72
CA LEU A 74 -5.78 -1.53 -3.51
C LEU A 74 -6.91 -2.54 -3.74
N ALA A 75 -8.12 -2.22 -3.27
CA ALA A 75 -9.29 -3.04 -3.54
C ALA A 75 -9.63 -3.08 -5.05
N SER A 76 -9.45 -1.95 -5.74
CA SER A 76 -9.56 -1.88 -7.20
C SER A 76 -8.47 -2.70 -7.88
N LEU A 77 -7.24 -2.65 -7.39
CA LEU A 77 -6.13 -3.47 -7.87
C LEU A 77 -6.42 -4.96 -7.70
N GLN A 78 -6.86 -5.40 -6.51
CA GLN A 78 -7.28 -6.78 -6.26
C GLN A 78 -8.35 -7.25 -7.23
N THR A 79 -9.35 -6.40 -7.49
CA THR A 79 -10.44 -6.68 -8.43
C THR A 79 -9.92 -6.79 -9.85
N ALA A 80 -9.08 -5.85 -10.29
CA ALA A 80 -8.49 -5.84 -11.62
C ALA A 80 -7.59 -7.07 -11.85
N VAL A 81 -6.75 -7.43 -10.87
CA VAL A 81 -5.90 -8.63 -10.95
C VAL A 81 -6.75 -9.90 -11.01
N SER A 82 -7.82 -9.97 -10.23
CA SER A 82 -8.76 -11.11 -10.25
C SER A 82 -9.52 -11.20 -11.57
N ALA A 83 -9.85 -10.06 -12.17
CA ALA A 83 -10.46 -9.96 -13.50
C ALA A 83 -9.44 -10.20 -14.65
N LYS A 84 -8.15 -10.39 -14.34
CA LYS A 84 -7.04 -10.49 -15.30
C LYS A 84 -6.93 -9.26 -16.20
N ASP A 85 -7.32 -8.09 -15.68
CA ASP A 85 -7.26 -6.83 -16.39
C ASP A 85 -5.87 -6.21 -16.25
N THR A 86 -5.01 -6.40 -17.24
CA THR A 86 -3.62 -5.93 -17.20
C THR A 86 -3.54 -4.40 -17.07
N GLU A 87 -4.36 -3.68 -17.83
CA GLU A 87 -4.30 -2.22 -17.90
C GLU A 87 -4.88 -1.60 -16.63
N GLY A 88 -6.05 -2.07 -16.20
CA GLY A 88 -6.70 -1.68 -14.95
C GLY A 88 -5.83 -2.01 -13.74
N SER A 89 -5.13 -3.14 -13.74
CA SER A 89 -4.22 -3.50 -12.65
C SER A 89 -3.01 -2.56 -12.61
N LYS A 90 -2.37 -2.27 -13.75
CA LYS A 90 -1.25 -1.32 -13.80
C LYS A 90 -1.70 0.09 -13.37
N SER A 91 -2.88 0.53 -13.83
CA SER A 91 -3.43 1.84 -13.47
C SER A 91 -3.76 1.94 -11.98
N ALA A 92 -4.42 0.92 -11.41
CA ALA A 92 -4.70 0.85 -9.98
C ALA A 92 -3.42 0.74 -9.14
N PHE A 93 -2.40 0.05 -9.63
CA PHE A 93 -1.10 -0.06 -8.99
C PHE A 93 -0.40 1.31 -8.90
N VAL A 94 -0.36 2.05 -10.01
CA VAL A 94 0.19 3.41 -10.05
C VAL A 94 -0.63 4.33 -9.15
N ALA A 95 -1.96 4.22 -9.15
CA ALA A 95 -2.81 5.00 -8.26
C ALA A 95 -2.53 4.71 -6.78
N SER A 96 -2.35 3.45 -6.40
CA SER A 96 -1.93 3.04 -5.04
C SER A 96 -0.56 3.59 -4.69
N ALA A 97 0.44 3.47 -5.57
CA ALA A 97 1.77 4.02 -5.32
C ALA A 97 1.72 5.55 -5.12
N SER A 98 1.04 6.28 -6.01
CA SER A 98 0.92 7.74 -5.92
C SER A 98 0.15 8.23 -4.69
N THR A 99 -0.91 7.52 -4.27
CA THR A 99 -1.62 7.86 -3.03
C THR A 99 -0.76 7.58 -1.80
N LEU A 100 0.01 6.48 -1.81
CA LEU A 100 0.96 6.18 -0.75
C LEU A 100 2.10 7.20 -0.67
N GLU A 101 2.64 7.65 -1.80
CA GLU A 101 3.64 8.71 -1.87
C GLU A 101 3.11 10.02 -1.30
N LYS A 102 1.91 10.44 -1.73
CA LYS A 102 1.24 11.63 -1.17
C LYS A 102 1.03 11.51 0.32
N TRP A 103 0.47 10.40 0.77
CA TRP A 103 0.25 10.13 2.19
C TRP A 103 1.57 10.18 2.97
N SER A 104 2.63 9.54 2.45
CA SER A 104 3.95 9.51 3.09
C SER A 104 4.58 10.90 3.15
N SER A 105 4.34 11.74 2.14
CA SER A 105 4.78 13.13 2.13
C SER A 105 4.01 14.01 3.11
N LEU A 106 2.70 13.77 3.30
CA LEU A 106 1.87 14.49 4.28
C LEU A 106 2.24 14.14 5.73
N THR A 107 2.54 12.87 5.97
CA THR A 107 2.87 12.35 7.31
C THR A 107 4.36 12.52 7.67
N GLY A 108 5.20 12.90 6.71
CA GLY A 108 6.66 12.91 6.87
C GLY A 108 7.27 11.51 6.98
N PHE A 109 6.55 10.50 6.50
CA PHE A 109 6.88 9.10 6.65
C PHE A 109 7.73 8.55 5.49
N SER A 110 7.86 9.30 4.39
CA SER A 110 8.72 8.93 3.25
C SER A 110 10.17 8.67 3.65
N GLU A 111 10.68 9.31 4.70
CA GLU A 111 12.05 9.08 5.20
C GLU A 111 12.22 7.73 5.92
N GLN A 112 11.14 7.12 6.40
CA GLN A 112 11.19 5.81 7.06
C GLN A 112 11.03 4.64 6.09
N ILE A 113 10.37 4.87 4.95
CA ILE A 113 10.19 3.84 3.93
C ILE A 113 11.41 3.82 3.02
N LYS A 114 12.21 2.76 3.11
CA LYS A 114 13.32 2.56 2.17
C LYS A 114 12.80 2.02 0.85
N GLY A 115 13.15 2.72 -0.24
CA GLY A 115 12.85 2.30 -1.60
C GLY A 115 11.50 2.79 -2.15
N LEU A 116 10.94 3.85 -1.57
CA LEU A 116 9.92 4.67 -2.23
C LEU A 116 10.57 5.48 -3.36
#